data_AF-A0A0F9VHD2-F1
#
_entry.id   AF-A0A0F9VHD2-F1
#
_cell.length_a   1.000
_cell.length_b   1.000
_cell.length_c   1.000
_cell.angle_alpha   90.00
_cell.angle_beta   90.00
_cell.angle_gamma   90.00
#
_symmetry.space_group_name_H-M   'P 1'
#
loop_
_entity.id
_entity.type
_entity.pdbx_description
1 polymer ?
#
loop_
_entity_poly.entity_id
_entity_poly.type
_entity_poly.pdbx_seq_one_letter_code
_entity_poly.pdbx_strand_id
1 'polypeptide(L)'
;MVQRNSNDYGYKNPDPAKGWQPGQSGNPNGRPKSSVTTLLKNRNPEDNKKVADTLYALAIRGDMSAIREYIDRTDGKVTETRLTLGIMAHTTPELLEQAQKRLTGAMNGTRELKEKYNVEGTS
;
A
#
# COMPACT_ATOMS: atom_id res chain seq x y z
N MET A 1 36.24 -2.86 -28.97
CA MET A 1 35.07 -2.03 -28.58
C MET A 1 33.91 -2.98 -28.34
N VAL A 2 33.48 -3.15 -27.10
CA VAL A 2 32.39 -4.08 -26.75
C VAL A 2 31.11 -3.26 -26.61
N GLN A 3 30.16 -3.44 -27.54
CA GLN A 3 28.81 -2.91 -27.42
C GLN A 3 28.10 -3.64 -26.28
N ARG A 4 27.90 -2.94 -25.15
CA ARG A 4 27.05 -3.43 -24.05
C ARG A 4 25.61 -3.05 -24.36
N ASN A 5 24.75 -4.05 -24.59
CA ASN A 5 23.31 -3.88 -24.77
C ASN A 5 22.67 -3.41 -23.45
N SER A 6 21.87 -2.34 -23.55
CA SER A 6 21.36 -1.50 -22.48
C SER A 6 20.18 -2.06 -21.67
N ASN A 7 20.09 -3.38 -21.47
CA ASN A 7 18.94 -4.02 -20.79
C ASN A 7 19.28 -4.66 -19.43
N ASP A 8 20.45 -4.38 -18.86
CA ASP A 8 20.86 -4.91 -17.55
C ASP A 8 20.31 -4.06 -16.38
N TYR A 9 18.98 -4.00 -16.27
CA TYR A 9 18.30 -3.43 -15.09
C TYR A 9 17.90 -4.54 -14.11
N GLY A 10 18.79 -5.49 -13.78
CA GLY A 10 18.80 -6.29 -12.53
C GLY A 10 17.54 -7.06 -12.05
N TYR A 11 16.38 -6.94 -12.70
CA TYR A 11 15.14 -7.60 -12.33
C TYR A 11 15.10 -8.96 -13.01
N LYS A 12 15.37 -10.02 -12.25
CA LYS A 12 15.07 -11.39 -12.71
C LYS A 12 13.57 -11.44 -13.03
N ASN A 13 13.23 -11.68 -14.30
CA ASN A 13 11.84 -11.93 -14.68
C ASN A 13 11.30 -13.05 -13.78
N PRO A 14 10.16 -12.84 -13.06
CA PRO A 14 9.62 -13.86 -12.19
C PRO A 14 9.31 -15.10 -13.04
N ASP A 15 9.68 -16.27 -12.51
CA ASP A 15 9.44 -17.55 -13.16
C ASP A 15 7.95 -17.68 -13.51
N PRO A 16 7.58 -17.74 -14.81
CA PRO A 16 6.19 -17.82 -15.21
C PRO A 16 5.48 -19.07 -14.67
N ALA A 17 6.22 -20.12 -14.27
CA ALA A 17 5.67 -21.29 -13.60
C ALA A 17 5.15 -21.01 -12.16
N LYS A 18 5.60 -19.92 -11.54
CA LYS A 18 5.17 -19.50 -10.18
C LYS A 18 4.08 -18.43 -10.19
N GLY A 19 3.66 -17.97 -11.38
CA GLY A 19 2.55 -17.04 -11.53
C GLY A 19 1.20 -17.73 -11.35
N TRP A 20 0.19 -16.96 -10.93
CA TRP A 20 -1.20 -17.41 -10.96
C TRP A 20 -1.57 -17.80 -12.39
N GLN A 21 -2.04 -19.04 -12.59
CA GLN A 21 -2.44 -19.51 -13.90
C GLN A 21 -3.69 -18.73 -14.38
N PRO A 22 -3.76 -18.33 -15.66
CA PRO A 22 -4.95 -17.72 -16.24
C PRO A 22 -6.19 -18.60 -15.98
N GLY A 23 -7.28 -18.01 -15.51
CA GLY A 23 -8.51 -18.74 -15.19
C GLY A 23 -8.54 -19.40 -13.80
N GLN A 24 -7.46 -19.37 -13.03
CA GLN A 24 -7.41 -19.93 -11.66
C GLN A 24 -7.67 -18.88 -10.55
N SER A 25 -7.48 -17.60 -10.86
CA SER A 25 -7.93 -16.49 -10.01
C SER A 25 -9.37 -16.08 -10.39
N GLY A 26 -10.10 -15.41 -9.51
CA GLY A 26 -11.48 -14.91 -9.77
C GLY A 26 -11.66 -13.96 -10.97
N ASN A 27 -10.62 -13.78 -11.80
CA ASN A 27 -10.69 -13.19 -13.13
C ASN A 27 -10.49 -14.30 -14.20
N PRO A 28 -11.58 -14.86 -14.78
CA PRO A 28 -11.55 -15.94 -15.77
C PRO A 28 -10.76 -15.59 -17.04
N ASN A 29 -10.74 -14.31 -17.42
CA ASN A 29 -10.06 -13.85 -18.63
C ASN A 29 -8.58 -13.50 -18.39
N GLY A 30 -8.09 -13.65 -17.14
CA GLY A 30 -6.74 -13.26 -16.76
C GLY A 30 -6.47 -11.77 -16.98
N ARG A 31 -5.20 -11.37 -16.91
CA ARG A 31 -4.80 -9.98 -17.15
C ARG A 31 -5.10 -9.60 -18.61
N PRO A 32 -5.83 -8.51 -18.88
CA PRO A 32 -6.11 -8.05 -20.24
C PRO A 32 -4.81 -7.83 -21.04
N LYS A 33 -4.70 -8.51 -22.18
CA LYS A 33 -3.49 -8.48 -23.03
C LYS A 33 -3.24 -7.11 -23.66
N SER A 34 -4.29 -6.33 -23.91
CA SER A 34 -4.25 -5.01 -24.57
C SER A 34 -4.43 -3.83 -23.60
N SER A 35 -4.12 -4.01 -22.31
CA SER A 35 -4.20 -2.88 -21.37
C SER A 35 -3.29 -1.73 -21.80
N VAL A 36 -3.70 -0.48 -21.52
CA VAL A 36 -2.88 0.72 -21.75
C VAL A 36 -1.49 0.55 -21.13
N THR A 37 -1.41 -0.07 -19.96
CA THR A 37 -0.14 -0.42 -19.30
C THR A 37 0.71 -1.39 -20.12
N THR A 38 0.11 -2.39 -20.78
CA THR A 38 0.85 -3.32 -21.66
C THR A 38 1.42 -2.58 -22.88
N LEU A 39 0.65 -1.66 -23.46
CA LEU A 39 1.10 -0.86 -24.60
C LEU A 39 2.23 0.11 -24.23
N LEU A 40 2.18 0.69 -23.03
CA LEU A 40 3.22 1.60 -22.54
C LEU A 40 4.48 0.86 -22.07
N LYS A 41 4.34 -0.34 -21.48
CA LYS A 41 5.49 -1.12 -20.99
C LYS A 41 6.46 -1.57 -22.08
N ASN A 42 5.97 -1.72 -23.31
CA ASN A 42 6.78 -2.17 -24.45
C ASN A 42 7.34 -0.99 -25.29
N ARG A 43 7.27 0.25 -24.79
CA ARG A 43 7.87 1.40 -25.49
C ARG A 43 9.37 1.53 -25.23
N ASN A 44 10.06 2.17 -26.18
CA ASN A 44 11.48 2.46 -26.14
C ASN A 44 11.83 3.30 -24.89
N PRO A 45 12.95 3.02 -24.18
CA PRO A 45 13.47 3.87 -23.11
C PRO A 45 13.48 5.38 -23.42
N GLU A 46 13.74 5.77 -24.67
CA GLU A 46 13.72 7.16 -25.11
C GLU A 46 12.33 7.81 -25.03
N ASP A 47 11.26 7.04 -25.30
CA ASP A 47 9.89 7.54 -25.15
C ASP A 47 9.56 7.76 -23.67
N ASN A 48 10.02 6.86 -22.80
CA ASN A 48 9.83 7.00 -21.35
C ASN A 48 10.54 8.24 -20.81
N LYS A 49 11.76 8.52 -21.30
CA LYS A 49 12.49 9.74 -20.94
C LYS A 49 11.73 10.99 -21.35
N LYS A 50 11.20 11.06 -22.58
CA LYS A 50 10.39 12.20 -23.04
C LYS A 50 9.14 12.43 -22.19
N VAL A 51 8.46 11.36 -21.79
CA VAL A 51 7.30 11.45 -20.89
C VAL A 51 7.71 11.97 -19.52
N ALA A 52 8.82 11.49 -18.96
CA ALA A 52 9.34 11.97 -17.69
C ALA A 52 9.76 13.46 -17.74
N ASP A 53 10.47 13.86 -18.79
CA ASP A 53 10.89 15.25 -19.01
C ASP A 53 9.66 16.18 -19.15
N THR A 54 8.60 15.71 -19.81
CA THR A 54 7.34 16.45 -19.94
C THR A 54 6.61 16.59 -18.61
N LEU A 55 6.52 15.50 -17.83
CA LEU A 55 5.91 15.52 -16.50
C LEU A 55 6.62 16.52 -15.59
N TYR A 56 7.96 16.50 -15.60
CA TYR A 56 8.78 17.45 -14.84
C TYR A 56 8.51 18.90 -15.27
N ALA A 57 8.51 19.18 -16.58
CA ALA A 57 8.23 20.53 -17.08
C ALA A 57 6.83 21.03 -16.70
N LEU A 58 5.82 20.17 -16.71
CA LEU A 58 4.45 20.50 -16.28
C LEU A 58 4.39 20.78 -14.77
N ALA A 59 5.08 19.98 -13.97
CA ALA A 59 5.15 20.18 -12.53
C ALA A 59 5.80 21.54 -12.18
N ILE A 60 6.92 21.89 -12.82
CA ILE A 60 7.59 23.18 -12.62
C ILE A 60 6.71 24.36 -13.05
N ARG A 61 5.84 24.18 -14.05
CA ARG A 61 4.86 25.21 -14.46
C ARG A 61 3.68 25.37 -13.52
N GLY A 62 3.54 24.53 -12.49
CA GLY A 62 2.45 24.64 -11.52
C GLY A 62 1.22 23.78 -11.83
N ASP A 63 1.31 22.80 -12.73
CA ASP A 63 0.22 21.84 -12.92
C ASP A 63 0.12 20.94 -11.66
N MET A 64 -0.95 21.14 -10.89
CA MET A 64 -1.15 20.43 -9.62
C MET A 64 -1.26 18.91 -9.76
N SER A 65 -1.76 18.43 -10.90
CA SER A 65 -1.84 16.99 -11.16
C SER A 65 -0.46 16.40 -11.44
N ALA A 66 0.36 17.11 -12.21
CA ALA A 66 1.74 16.72 -12.50
C ALA A 66 2.62 16.80 -11.24
N ILE A 67 2.46 17.84 -10.40
CA ILE A 67 3.17 17.97 -9.12
C ILE A 67 2.86 16.79 -8.21
N ARG A 68 1.58 16.42 -8.08
CA ARG A 68 1.17 15.29 -7.26
C ARG A 68 1.78 13.99 -7.74
N GLU A 69 1.71 13.71 -9.05
CA GLU A 69 2.29 12.50 -9.64
C GLU A 69 3.81 12.48 -9.48
N TYR A 70 4.49 13.62 -9.62
CA TYR A 70 5.93 13.74 -9.40
C TYR A 70 6.30 13.38 -7.95
N ILE A 71 5.63 13.98 -6.96
CA ILE A 71 5.86 13.70 -5.53
C ILE A 71 5.57 12.24 -5.19
N ASP A 72 4.45 11.68 -5.65
CA ASP A 72 4.07 10.28 -5.41
C ASP A 72 5.12 9.29 -5.95
N ARG A 73 5.91 9.69 -6.96
CA ARG A 73 6.97 8.87 -7.57
C ARG A 73 8.35 9.08 -6.95
N THR A 74 8.65 10.28 -6.45
CA THR A 74 9.93 10.56 -5.77
C THR A 74 9.92 10.08 -4.33
N ASP A 75 8.83 10.35 -3.61
CA ASP A 75 8.74 10.10 -2.17
C ASP A 75 8.11 8.72 -1.90
N GLY A 76 7.48 8.13 -2.93
CA GLY A 76 6.73 6.89 -2.85
C GLY A 76 5.36 7.10 -2.20
N LYS A 77 4.39 6.24 -2.54
CA LYS A 77 3.13 6.23 -1.82
C LYS A 77 3.34 5.72 -0.41
N VAL A 78 2.83 6.46 0.58
CA VAL A 78 2.71 5.97 1.96
C VAL A 78 1.98 4.63 1.91
N THR A 79 2.65 3.58 2.39
CA THR A 79 2.02 2.26 2.54
C THR A 79 0.85 2.41 3.49
N GLU A 80 -0.37 2.21 2.97
CA GLU A 80 -1.57 2.14 3.80
C GLU A 80 -1.37 0.97 4.77
N THR A 81 -1.01 1.28 6.03
CA THR A 81 -0.81 0.28 7.06
C THR A 81 -2.17 -0.05 7.63
N ARG A 82 -2.97 -0.81 6.89
CA ARG A 82 -4.27 -1.26 7.39
C ARG A 82 -4.00 -2.33 8.44
N LEU A 83 -4.26 -2.02 9.72
CA LEU A 83 -4.29 -3.03 10.78
C LEU A 83 -5.39 -4.03 10.41
N THR A 84 -5.00 -5.13 9.80
CA THR A 84 -5.90 -6.26 9.60
C THR A 84 -5.93 -6.97 10.95
N LEU A 85 -6.80 -6.50 11.84
CA LEU A 85 -7.23 -7.27 12.99
C LEU A 85 -7.95 -8.49 12.41
N GLY A 86 -7.21 -9.57 12.21
CA GLY A 86 -7.74 -10.87 11.82
C GLY A 86 -8.59 -11.41 12.96
N ILE A 87 -9.76 -10.82 13.18
CA ILE A 87 -10.81 -11.40 14.00
C ILE A 87 -11.51 -12.43 13.10
N MET A 88 -10.80 -13.50 12.75
CA MET A 88 -11.47 -14.76 12.47
C MET A 88 -12.05 -15.19 13.82
N ALA A 89 -13.28 -14.74 14.05
CA ALA A 89 -14.06 -15.01 15.24
C ALA A 89 -14.37 -16.51 15.34
N HIS A 90 -13.40 -17.30 15.78
CA HIS A 90 -13.69 -18.45 16.63
C HIS A 90 -13.95 -17.90 18.03
N THR A 91 -14.98 -17.06 18.16
CA THR A 91 -15.41 -16.54 19.45
C THR A 91 -16.16 -17.68 20.13
N THR A 92 -15.44 -18.56 20.79
CA THR A 92 -16.06 -19.46 21.73
C THR A 92 -16.62 -18.61 22.90
N PRO A 93 -17.71 -19.03 23.56
CA PRO A 93 -18.29 -18.29 24.69
C PRO A 93 -17.25 -17.90 25.75
N GLU A 94 -16.24 -18.75 25.95
CA GLU A 94 -15.16 -18.54 26.92
C GLU A 94 -14.25 -17.37 26.54
N LEU A 95 -13.93 -17.19 25.26
CA LEU A 95 -13.11 -16.06 24.81
C LEU A 95 -13.87 -14.74 24.93
N LEU A 96 -15.19 -14.75 24.72
CA LEU A 96 -16.04 -13.58 24.93
C LEU A 96 -16.08 -13.17 26.40
N GLU A 97 -16.22 -14.13 27.31
CA GLU A 97 -16.21 -13.87 28.76
C GLU A 97 -14.85 -13.33 29.22
N GLN A 98 -13.75 -13.88 28.71
CA GLN A 98 -12.40 -13.37 29.00
C GLN A 98 -12.20 -11.94 28.46
N ALA A 99 -12.70 -11.65 27.26
CA ALA A 99 -12.65 -10.30 26.70
C ALA A 99 -13.47 -9.31 27.55
N GLN A 100 -14.66 -9.70 28.00
CA GLN A 100 -15.50 -8.90 28.90
C GLN A 100 -14.79 -8.63 30.24
N LYS A 101 -14.19 -9.65 30.87
CA LYS A 101 -13.44 -9.48 32.13
C LYS A 101 -12.28 -8.50 31.99
N ARG A 102 -11.54 -8.55 30.87
CA ARG A 102 -10.43 -7.62 30.58
C ARG A 102 -10.94 -6.19 30.40
N LEU A 103 -12.04 -6.00 29.68
CA LEU A 103 -12.65 -4.68 29.48
C LEU A 103 -13.14 -4.08 30.80
N THR A 104 -13.83 -4.86 31.64
CA THR A 104 -14.29 -4.40 32.95
C THR A 104 -13.13 -4.05 33.88
N GLY A 105 -12.06 -4.84 33.87
CA GLY A 105 -10.84 -4.52 34.62
C GLY A 105 -10.18 -3.21 34.18
N ALA A 106 -10.06 -2.99 32.87
CA ALA A 106 -9.54 -1.73 32.33
C ALA A 106 -10.45 -0.53 32.65
N MET A 107 -11.76 -0.71 32.62
CA MET A 107 -12.72 0.32 33.01
C MET A 107 -12.62 0.68 34.50
N ASN A 108 -12.42 -0.32 35.37
CA ASN A 108 -12.22 -0.07 36.79
C ASN A 108 -10.89 0.66 37.05
N GLY A 109 -9.79 0.25 36.43
CA GLY A 109 -8.50 0.94 36.56
C GLY A 109 -8.55 2.39 36.03
N THR A 110 -9.25 2.63 34.92
CA THR A 110 -9.45 4.00 34.41
C THR A 110 -10.35 4.83 35.32
N ARG A 111 -11.37 4.24 35.95
CA ARG A 111 -12.21 4.90 36.96
C ARG A 111 -11.42 5.26 38.21
N GLU A 112 -10.61 4.34 38.73
CA GLU A 112 -9.73 4.56 39.89
C GLU A 112 -8.70 5.67 39.62
N LEU A 113 -8.10 5.68 38.43
CA LEU A 113 -7.19 6.76 38.03
C LEU A 113 -7.92 8.10 37.95
N LYS A 114 -9.14 8.13 37.37
CA LYS A 114 -9.95 9.35 37.35
C LYS A 114 -10.29 9.82 38.76
N GLU A 115 -10.74 8.94 39.64
CA GLU A 115 -11.05 9.28 41.03
C GLU A 115 -9.80 9.79 41.78
N LYS A 116 -8.64 9.16 41.56
CA LYS A 116 -7.35 9.60 42.13
C LYS A 116 -6.92 10.99 41.68
N TYR A 117 -7.12 11.34 40.40
CA TYR A 117 -6.68 12.61 39.84
C TYR A 117 -7.78 13.69 39.77
N ASN A 118 -9.02 13.38 40.17
CA ASN A 118 -10.14 14.34 40.21
C ASN A 118 -10.30 15.02 41.60
N VAL A 119 -9.36 14.80 42.53
CA VAL A 119 -9.35 15.45 43.86
C VAL A 119 -8.52 16.74 43.91
N GLU A 120 -7.81 17.10 42.83
CA GLU A 120 -6.94 18.30 42.80
C GLU A 120 -7.49 19.46 41.96
N GLY A 121 -8.75 19.38 41.51
CA GLY A 121 -9.37 20.34 40.58
C GLY A 121 -10.32 21.37 41.20
N THR A 122 -10.43 21.45 42.53
CA THR A 122 -11.24 22.49 43.20
C THR A 122 -10.43 23.19 44.29
N SER A 123 -9.74 24.25 43.90
CA SER A 123 -9.36 25.38 44.76
C SER A 123 -9.28 26.64 43.90
#